data_AF-A0A2S4HFK5-F1
#
_entry.id   AF-A0A2S4HFK5-F1
#
_cell.length_a   1.000
_cell.length_b   1.000
_cell.length_c   1.000
_cell.angle_alpha   90.00
_cell.angle_beta   90.00
_cell.angle_gamma   90.00
#
_symmetry.space_group_name_H-M   'P 1'
#
loop_
_entity.id
_entity.type
_entity.pdbx_description
1 polymer ?
#
loop_
_entity_poly.entity_id
_entity_poly.type
_entity_poly.pdbx_seq_one_letter_code
_entity_poly.pdbx_strand_id
1 'polypeptide(L)' 'MRLVLILLGLSGLAACAVEPVEAWERDFLARPEMAWDPDALGSSYRNHVHFSKEASNGGASAGGGGCGCN' A
#
# COMPACT_ATOMS: atom_id res chain seq x y z
N MET A 1 1.02 -44.36 -9.21
CA MET A 1 0.76 -43.54 -8.00
C MET A 1 1.89 -42.55 -7.71
N ARG A 2 3.17 -42.96 -7.71
CA ARG A 2 4.30 -42.05 -7.41
C ARG A 2 4.43 -40.84 -8.35
N LEU A 3 4.17 -41.06 -9.65
CA LEU A 3 4.21 -40.03 -10.69
C LEU A 3 3.07 -38.99 -10.53
N VAL A 4 1.90 -39.43 -10.07
CA VAL A 4 0.75 -38.55 -9.79
C VAL A 4 1.04 -37.63 -8.61
N LEU A 5 1.69 -38.15 -7.56
CA LEU A 5 2.08 -37.36 -6.40
C LEU A 5 3.15 -36.30 -6.74
N ILE A 6 4.07 -36.62 -7.65
CA ILE A 6 5.09 -35.68 -8.13
C ILE A 6 4.44 -34.55 -8.95
N LEU A 7 3.54 -34.89 -9.88
CA LEU A 7 2.80 -33.90 -10.67
C LEU A 7 1.95 -32.96 -9.81
N LEU A 8 1.27 -33.50 -8.78
CA LEU A 8 0.47 -32.71 -7.85
C LEU A 8 1.33 -31.76 -6.99
N GLY A 9 2.53 -32.19 -6.60
CA GLY A 9 3.50 -31.36 -5.90
C GLY A 9 4.01 -30.20 -6.77
N LEU A 10 4.35 -30.47 -8.04
CA LEU A 10 4.85 -29.43 -8.95
C LEU A 10 3.80 -28.35 -9.28
N SER A 11 2.51 -28.69 -9.35
CA SER A 11 1.46 -27.70 -9.59
C SER A 11 1.31 -26.67 -8.47
N GLY A 12 1.68 -27.02 -7.23
CA GLY A 12 1.63 -26.09 -6.11
C GLY A 12 2.70 -24.99 -6.17
N LEU A 13 3.85 -25.27 -6.80
CA LEU A 13 4.95 -24.29 -6.93
C LEU A 13 4.67 -23.25 -8.02
N ALA A 14 3.85 -23.58 -9.03
CA ALA A 14 3.47 -22.66 -10.09
C ALA A 14 2.57 -21.51 -9.62
N ALA A 15 1.88 -21.66 -8.48
CA ALA A 15 1.02 -20.61 -7.92
C ALA A 15 1.79 -19.41 -7.34
N CYS A 16 3.11 -19.55 -7.14
CA CYS A 16 4.00 -18.48 -6.68
C CYS A 16 4.72 -17.76 -7.84
N ALA A 17 4.45 -18.15 -9.09
CA ALA A 17 4.95 -17.43 -10.26
C ALA A 17 4.15 -16.13 -10.42
N VAL A 18 4.56 -15.11 -9.68
CA VAL A 18 4.05 -13.75 -9.84
C VAL A 18 4.67 -13.21 -11.12
N GLU A 19 3.85 -12.88 -12.11
CA GLU A 19 4.31 -12.11 -13.26
C GLU A 19 4.88 -10.78 -12.74
N PRO A 20 6.13 -10.44 -13.06
CA PRO A 20 6.73 -9.22 -12.55
C PRO A 20 5.91 -8.04 -13.05
N VAL A 21 5.29 -7.32 -12.11
CA VAL A 21 4.50 -6.12 -12.42
C VAL A 21 5.48 -5.02 -12.80
N GLU A 22 5.32 -4.52 -14.02
CA GLU A 22 6.17 -3.47 -14.55
C GLU A 22 5.81 -2.11 -13.94
N ALA A 23 6.80 -1.23 -13.80
CA ALA A 23 6.61 0.04 -13.09
C ALA A 23 5.48 0.93 -13.66
N TRP A 24 5.22 0.84 -14.97
CA TRP A 24 4.17 1.60 -15.66
C TRP A 24 2.77 1.01 -15.48
N GLU A 25 2.63 -0.26 -15.06
CA GLU A 25 1.33 -0.89 -14.81
C GLU A 25 0.66 -0.33 -13.55
N ARG A 26 1.43 0.38 -12.72
CA ARG A 26 0.93 1.08 -11.53
C ARG A 26 -0.24 2.01 -11.86
N ASP A 27 -0.26 2.63 -13.04
CA ASP A 27 -1.33 3.56 -13.43
C ASP A 27 -2.71 2.87 -13.51
N PHE A 28 -2.74 1.61 -13.94
CA PHE A 28 -3.97 0.83 -14.06
C PHE A 28 -4.27 -0.01 -12.81
N LEU A 29 -3.22 -0.45 -12.11
CA LEU A 29 -3.34 -1.33 -10.94
C LEU A 29 -3.55 -0.57 -9.63
N ALA A 30 -3.07 0.68 -9.50
CA ALA A 30 -3.18 1.47 -8.27
C ALA A 30 -4.44 2.36 -8.28
N ARG A 31 -5.60 1.72 -8.10
CA ARG A 31 -6.88 2.40 -7.89
C ARG A 31 -6.83 3.44 -6.75
N PRO A 32 -7.51 4.60 -6.88
CA PRO A 32 -7.51 5.65 -5.87
C PRO A 32 -7.96 5.20 -4.47
N GLU A 33 -8.88 4.23 -4.39
CA GLU A 33 -9.43 3.75 -3.12
C GLU A 33 -8.44 2.89 -2.32
N MET A 34 -7.34 2.46 -2.94
CA MET A 34 -6.28 1.70 -2.28
C MET A 34 -5.18 2.61 -1.71
N ALA A 35 -5.31 3.93 -1.88
CA ALA A 35 -4.41 4.88 -1.24
C ALA A 35 -4.54 4.80 0.29
N TRP A 36 -3.42 4.96 0.99
CA TRP A 36 -3.39 5.06 2.45
C TRP A 36 -4.28 6.18 3.00
N ASP A 37 -4.39 7.25 2.23
CA ASP A 37 -5.27 8.38 2.48
C ASP A 37 -6.07 8.69 1.20
N PRO A 38 -7.27 8.14 1.04
CA PRO A 38 -8.10 8.37 -0.14
C PRO A 38 -8.70 9.79 -0.18
N ASP A 39 -8.67 10.54 0.93
CA ASP A 39 -9.14 11.93 1.02
C ASP A 39 -8.04 12.83 1.63
N ALA A 40 -6.97 13.01 0.85
CA ALA A 40 -5.83 13.82 1.26
C ALA A 40 -6.21 15.26 1.64
N LEU A 41 -7.22 15.84 0.99
CA LEU A 41 -7.66 17.20 1.27
C LEU A 41 -8.36 17.27 2.64
N GLY A 42 -9.31 16.37 2.90
CA GLY A 42 -9.98 16.33 4.20
C GLY A 42 -9.04 15.95 5.33
N SER A 43 -8.09 15.03 5.09
CA SER A 43 -7.03 14.69 6.05
C SER A 43 -6.13 15.87 6.36
N SER A 44 -5.70 16.63 5.34
CA SER A 44 -4.94 17.87 5.51
C SER A 44 -5.71 18.91 6.33
N TYR A 45 -7.00 19.11 6.02
CA TYR A 45 -7.85 20.03 6.77
C TYR A 45 -8.02 19.64 8.24
N ARG A 46 -8.28 18.35 8.52
CA ARG A 46 -8.38 17.84 9.91
C ARG A 46 -7.06 18.01 10.66
N ASN A 47 -5.93 17.74 10.02
CA ASN A 47 -4.61 17.96 10.62
C ASN A 47 -4.37 19.44 10.92
N HIS A 48 -4.74 20.35 10.02
CA HIS A 48 -4.63 21.79 10.27
C HIS A 48 -5.44 22.21 11.50
N VAL A 49 -6.70 21.79 11.59
CA VAL A 49 -7.56 22.08 12.75
C VAL A 49 -6.98 21.47 14.03
N HIS A 50 -6.49 20.23 13.98
CA HIS A 50 -5.93 19.54 15.14
C HIS A 50 -4.67 20.23 15.65
N PHE A 51 -3.75 20.59 14.76
CA PHE A 51 -2.54 21.35 15.09
C PHE A 51 -2.89 22.68 15.77
N SER A 52 -3.84 23.43 15.21
CA SER A 52 -4.25 24.73 15.77
C SER A 52 -4.92 24.62 17.13
N LYS A 53 -5.61 23.52 17.42
CA LYS A 53 -6.32 23.33 18.69
C LYS A 53 -5.42 22.80 19.80
N GLU A 54 -4.59 21.83 19.46
CA GLU A 54 -3.88 21.03 20.47
C GLU A 54 -2.39 21.40 20.59
N ALA A 55 -1.93 22.42 19.87
CA ALA A 55 -0.51 22.78 19.73
C ALA A 55 0.38 21.54 19.48
N SER A 56 -0.19 20.53 18.82
CA SER A 56 0.38 19.20 18.71
C SER A 56 1.45 19.22 17.63
N ASN A 57 2.72 19.26 18.05
CA ASN A 57 3.86 19.12 17.15
C ASN A 57 4.09 17.61 16.90
N GLY A 58 3.97 17.18 15.64
CA GLY A 58 4.12 15.78 15.21
C GLY A 58 2.81 15.16 14.74
N GLY A 59 2.58 15.16 13.41
CA GLY A 59 1.42 14.53 12.78
C GLY A 59 1.60 13.02 12.55
N ALA A 60 0.49 12.28 12.61
CA ALA A 60 0.43 10.85 12.34
C ALA A 60 0.73 10.53 10.85
N SER A 61 2.00 10.49 10.48
CA SER A 61 2.44 10.01 9.16
C SER A 61 3.52 8.94 9.31
N ALA A 62 3.09 7.76 9.78
CA ALA A 62 3.91 6.56 9.71
C ALA A 62 3.55 5.81 8.41
N GLY A 63 4.04 6.25 7.25
CA GLY A 63 3.93 5.41 6.03
C GLY A 63 3.80 6.07 4.66
N GLY A 64 3.95 7.39 4.52
CA GLY A 64 3.75 8.05 3.22
C GLY A 64 4.72 9.19 2.93
N GLY A 65 5.99 8.87 2.66
CA GLY A 65 6.88 9.62 1.76
C GLY A 65 7.03 11.14 1.90
N GLY A 66 6.84 11.72 3.09
CA GLY A 66 7.23 13.10 3.40
C GLY A 66 8.31 13.08 4.48
N CYS A 67 9.27 14.01 4.43
CA CYS A 67 10.19 14.31 5.54
C CYS A 67 9.30 14.66 6.73
N GLY A 68 8.93 13.68 7.56
CA GLY A 68 8.09 13.79 8.76
C GLY A 68 8.80 14.62 9.83
N CYS A 69 9.14 15.83 9.45
CA CYS A 69 10.00 16.77 10.10
C CYS A 69 9.03 17.77 10.72
N ASN A 70 8.91 17.59 12.05
CA ASN A 70 8.43 18.58 13.01
C ASN A 70 8.88 19.99 12.63
#